data_AF-A0A1B6GRY5-F1
#
_entry.id   AF-A0A1B6GRY5-F1
#
_cell.length_a   1.000
_cell.length_b   1.000
_cell.length_c   1.000
_cell.angle_alpha   90.00
_cell.angle_beta   90.00
_cell.angle_gamma   90.00
#
_symmetry.space_group_name_H-M   'P 1'
#
loop_
_entity.id
_entity.type
_entity.pdbx_description
1 polymer ?
#
loop_
_entity_poly.entity_id
_entity_poly.type
_entity_poly.pdbx_seq_one_letter_code
_entity_poly.pdbx_strand_id
1 'polypeptide(L)'
;LQAVGDCKEPRVVTIPTEQLVPGDLMLVPTHGCIMHCDAVLLAGNCIVNESMLTGESVPVTKTPLPNSPGVRYDDKEHARHTLFCGTHVIQTRYYGKERVYAVV
;
A
#
# COMPACT_ATOMS: atom_id res chain seq x y z
N LEU A 1 12.17 -0.15 1.36
CA LEU A 1 10.81 -0.45 1.87
C LEU A 1 10.82 -1.79 2.60
N GLN A 2 9.75 -2.16 3.31
CA GLN A 2 9.68 -3.35 4.16
C GLN A 2 8.97 -4.52 3.44
N ALA A 3 9.69 -5.57 3.04
CA ALA A 3 9.14 -6.76 2.39
C ALA A 3 8.92 -7.92 3.38
N VAL A 4 7.89 -8.74 3.17
CA VAL A 4 7.55 -9.88 4.04
C VAL A 4 8.02 -11.19 3.40
N GLY A 5 8.97 -11.88 4.04
CA GLY A 5 9.43 -13.22 3.63
C GLY A 5 8.49 -14.35 4.10
N ASP A 6 8.48 -15.45 3.35
CA ASP A 6 7.47 -16.53 3.41
C ASP A 6 7.51 -17.44 4.67
N CYS A 7 6.31 -17.89 5.06
CA CYS A 7 5.90 -19.02 5.93
C CYS A 7 6.57 -19.25 7.30
N LYS A 8 6.13 -18.50 8.32
CA LYS A 8 5.64 -18.97 9.67
C LYS A 8 5.63 -17.83 10.71
N GLU A 9 6.39 -16.78 10.46
CA GLU A 9 6.24 -15.45 11.07
C GLU A 9 6.57 -14.44 9.95
N PRO A 10 5.74 -13.41 9.71
CA PRO A 10 6.03 -12.41 8.70
C PRO A 10 7.29 -11.64 9.12
N ARG A 11 8.45 -12.07 8.62
CA ARG A 11 9.71 -11.39 8.85
C ARG A 11 9.78 -10.21 7.90
N VAL A 12 9.69 -9.03 8.48
CA VAL A 12 9.80 -7.78 7.76
C VAL A 12 11.28 -7.49 7.53
N VAL A 13 11.70 -7.51 6.27
CA VAL A 13 13.08 -7.20 5.85
C VAL A 13 13.07 -5.89 5.09
N THR A 14 14.03 -5.01 5.40
CA THR A 14 14.21 -3.78 4.62
C THR A 14 14.97 -4.13 3.34
N ILE A 15 14.31 -3.97 2.20
CA ILE A 15 14.92 -4.15 0.88
C ILE A 15 15.15 -2.80 0.18
N PRO A 16 16.21 -2.67 -0.63
CA PRO A 16 16.40 -1.53 -1.52
C PRO A 16 15.28 -1.43 -2.55
N THR A 17 14.94 -0.21 -2.97
CA THR A 17 13.85 0.01 -3.93
C THR A 17 14.20 -0.54 -5.32
N GLU A 18 15.48 -0.67 -5.64
CA GLU A 18 15.98 -1.22 -6.91
C GLU A 18 15.73 -2.74 -7.05
N GLN A 19 15.44 -3.42 -5.94
CA GLN A 19 15.18 -4.85 -5.90
C GLN A 19 13.68 -5.20 -5.87
N LEU A 20 12.81 -4.18 -5.88
CA LEU A 20 11.37 -4.39 -5.87
C LEU A 20 10.89 -4.95 -7.20
N VAL A 21 10.12 -6.03 -7.11
CA VAL A 21 9.48 -6.67 -8.26
C VAL A 21 7.97 -6.76 -8.04
N PRO A 22 7.16 -6.75 -9.12
CA PRO A 22 5.73 -7.00 -9.02
C PRO A 22 5.45 -8.35 -8.34
N GLY A 23 4.53 -8.35 -7.39
CA GLY A 23 4.21 -9.50 -6.53
C GLY A 23 4.84 -9.45 -5.14
N ASP A 24 5.76 -8.51 -4.87
CA ASP A 24 6.35 -8.35 -3.53
C ASP A 24 5.33 -7.81 -2.53
N LEU A 25 5.25 -8.46 -1.37
CA LEU A 25 4.37 -8.03 -0.28
C LEU A 25 5.10 -7.06 0.66
N MET A 26 4.53 -5.88 0.78
CA MET A 26 5.07 -4.75 1.51
C MET A 26 4.28 -4.43 2.77
N LEU A 27 4.99 -4.04 3.82
CA LEU A 27 4.41 -3.48 5.03
C LEU A 27 4.45 -1.95 4.97
N VAL A 28 3.27 -1.31 5.03
CA VAL A 28 3.17 0.15 5.11
C VAL A 28 3.29 0.58 6.58
N PRO A 29 4.28 1.41 6.93
CA PRO A 29 4.48 1.83 8.31
C PRO A 29 3.40 2.82 8.77
N THR A 30 3.12 2.80 10.08
CA THR A 30 2.05 3.61 10.69
C THR A 30 2.37 5.09 10.80
N HIS A 31 3.64 5.45 10.78
CA HIS A 31 4.15 6.80 11.06
C HIS A 31 4.36 7.65 9.80
N GLY A 32 3.73 7.27 8.69
CA GLY A 32 3.85 7.92 7.40
C GLY A 32 5.09 7.47 6.62
N CYS A 33 5.00 7.54 5.30
CA CYS A 33 6.00 7.03 4.36
C CYS A 33 5.80 7.64 2.98
N ILE A 34 6.88 7.77 2.19
CA ILE A 34 6.77 8.09 0.76
C ILE A 34 6.72 6.77 -0.01
N MET A 35 5.72 6.64 -0.88
CA MET A 35 5.63 5.50 -1.78
C MET A 35 6.62 5.68 -2.93
N HIS A 36 7.54 4.72 -3.10
CA HIS A 36 8.52 4.71 -4.18
C HIS A 36 8.14 3.80 -5.36
N CYS A 37 7.00 3.13 -5.26
CA CYS A 37 6.43 2.25 -6.27
C CYS A 37 4.90 2.32 -6.19
N ASP A 38 4.24 1.87 -7.24
CA ASP A 38 2.80 1.64 -7.21
C ASP A 38 2.54 0.35 -6.43
N ALA A 39 1.52 0.34 -5.57
CA ALA A 39 1.17 -0.83 -4.78
C ALA A 39 -0.33 -0.89 -4.48
N VAL A 40 -0.92 -2.07 -4.56
CA VAL A 40 -2.32 -2.34 -4.25
C VAL A 40 -2.47 -2.69 -2.78
N LEU A 41 -3.37 -2.00 -2.09
CA LEU A 41 -3.63 -2.24 -0.67
C LEU A 41 -4.41 -3.54 -0.48
N LEU A 42 -3.87 -4.48 0.29
CA LEU A 42 -4.49 -5.77 0.56
C LEU A 42 -5.21 -5.79 1.91
N ALA A 43 -4.67 -5.07 2.90
CA ALA A 43 -5.23 -5.04 4.25
C ALA A 43 -4.99 -3.69 4.94
N GLY A 44 -5.94 -3.27 5.77
CA GLY A 44 -5.92 -1.97 6.43
C GLY A 44 -6.26 -0.81 5.49
N ASN A 45 -6.55 0.36 6.06
CA ASN A 45 -6.83 1.58 5.32
C ASN A 45 -5.62 2.51 5.39
N CYS A 46 -5.40 3.31 4.35
CA CYS A 46 -4.33 4.31 4.31
C CYS A 46 -4.92 5.70 4.06
N ILE A 47 -4.40 6.71 4.74
CA ILE A 47 -4.63 8.11 4.42
C ILE A 47 -3.40 8.60 3.68
N VAL A 48 -3.57 8.99 2.43
CA VAL A 48 -2.49 9.41 1.54
C VAL A 48 -2.70 10.83 1.06
N ASN A 49 -1.61 11.52 0.83
CA ASN A 49 -1.59 12.77 0.10
C ASN A 49 -1.21 12.48 -1.36
N GLU A 50 -2.13 12.76 -2.28
CA GLU A 50 -1.95 12.63 -3.72
C GLU A 50 -1.71 13.96 -4.42
N SER A 51 -1.45 15.04 -3.66
CA SER A 51 -1.26 16.39 -4.21
C SER A 51 -0.16 16.46 -5.27
N MET A 52 0.85 15.58 -5.18
CA MET A 52 1.92 15.48 -6.18
C MET A 52 1.44 14.94 -7.54
N LEU A 53 0.36 14.14 -7.56
CA LEU A 53 -0.20 13.54 -8.78
C LEU A 53 -1.41 14.32 -9.30
N THR A 54 -2.34 14.69 -8.41
CA THR A 54 -3.63 15.32 -8.80
C THR A 54 -3.61 16.84 -8.69
N GLY A 55 -2.67 17.42 -7.93
CA GLY A 55 -2.66 18.85 -7.61
C GLY A 55 -3.67 19.24 -6.52
N GLU A 56 -4.43 18.30 -5.97
CA GLU A 56 -5.38 18.56 -4.89
C GLU A 56 -4.71 18.37 -3.51
N SER A 57 -4.82 19.38 -2.65
CA SER A 57 -4.21 19.34 -1.30
C SER A 57 -5.03 18.57 -0.26
N VAL A 58 -6.11 17.90 -0.66
CA VAL A 58 -7.00 17.18 0.25
C VAL A 58 -6.52 15.73 0.39
N PRO A 59 -6.29 15.24 1.61
CA PRO A 59 -5.89 13.85 1.82
C PRO A 59 -7.00 12.88 1.42
N VAL A 60 -6.63 11.82 0.71
CA VAL A 60 -7.54 10.79 0.20
C VAL A 60 -7.39 9.53 1.06
N THR A 61 -8.51 8.90 1.41
CA THR A 61 -8.49 7.62 2.12
C THR A 61 -8.57 6.47 1.11
N LYS A 62 -7.54 5.62 1.11
CA LYS A 62 -7.47 4.38 0.34
C LYS A 62 -7.95 3.21 1.20
N THR A 63 -8.74 2.33 0.58
CA THR A 63 -9.29 1.13 1.22
C THR A 63 -8.68 -0.12 0.58
N PRO A 64 -8.61 -1.25 1.30
CA PRO A 64 -8.04 -2.46 0.73
C PRO A 64 -8.92 -3.01 -0.38
N LEU A 65 -8.32 -3.67 -1.35
CA LEU A 65 -9.03 -4.41 -2.38
C LEU A 65 -9.87 -5.51 -1.71
N PRO A 66 -11.18 -5.60 -1.96
CA PRO A 66 -12.00 -6.65 -1.39
C PRO A 66 -11.55 -8.01 -1.94
N ASN A 67 -11.32 -8.97 -1.04
CA ASN A 67 -10.96 -10.34 -1.40
C ASN A 67 -12.20 -11.13 -1.86
N SER A 68 -12.82 -10.69 -2.96
CA SER A 68 -13.97 -11.36 -3.57
C SER A 68 -13.50 -12.25 -4.73
N PRO A 69 -13.82 -13.56 -4.70
CA PRO A 69 -13.43 -14.48 -5.76
C PRO A 69 -14.10 -14.04 -7.08
N GLY A 70 -13.28 -13.68 -8.07
CA GLY A 70 -13.75 -13.27 -9.41
C GLY A 70 -13.56 -11.79 -9.75
N VAL A 71 -13.16 -10.93 -8.81
CA VAL A 71 -12.77 -9.56 -9.12
C VAL A 71 -11.34 -9.57 -9.67
N ARG A 72 -11.21 -9.18 -10.94
CA ARG A 72 -9.90 -8.89 -11.54
C ARG A 72 -9.53 -7.46 -11.21
N TYR A 73 -8.29 -7.27 -10.78
CA TYR A 73 -7.76 -5.92 -10.59
C TYR A 73 -7.74 -5.21 -11.95
N ASP A 74 -8.12 -3.94 -11.94
CA ASP A 74 -8.17 -3.03 -13.07
C ASP A 74 -7.72 -1.67 -12.56
N ASP A 75 -6.69 -1.10 -13.16
CA ASP A 75 -6.05 0.14 -12.69
C ASP A 75 -7.01 1.34 -12.66
N LYS A 76 -8.03 1.37 -13.53
CA LYS A 76 -8.97 2.50 -13.60
C LYS A 76 -10.06 2.38 -12.56
N GLU A 77 -10.65 1.18 -12.42
CA GLU A 77 -11.74 0.95 -11.47
C GLU A 77 -11.23 0.83 -10.03
N HIS A 78 -10.01 0.34 -9.83
CA HIS A 78 -9.44 0.07 -8.51
C HIS A 78 -8.40 1.11 -8.06
N ALA A 79 -8.30 2.28 -8.71
CA ALA A 79 -7.41 3.37 -8.30
C ALA A 79 -7.58 3.82 -6.83
N ARG A 80 -8.78 3.65 -6.25
CA ARG A 80 -9.06 3.92 -4.83
C ARG A 80 -8.42 2.92 -3.85
N HIS A 81 -7.96 1.78 -4.36
CA HIS A 81 -7.27 0.71 -3.64
C HIS A 81 -5.77 0.72 -3.92
N THR A 82 -5.31 1.51 -4.88
CA THR A 82 -3.91 1.61 -5.30
C THR A 82 -3.26 2.85 -4.68
N LEU A 83 -2.08 2.63 -4.13
CA LEU A 83 -1.12 3.63 -3.67
C LEU A 83 -0.18 3.90 -4.84
N PHE A 84 -0.06 5.16 -5.26
CA PHE A 84 0.77 5.52 -6.40
C PHE A 84 2.17 5.98 -5.95
N CYS A 85 3.17 5.72 -6.79
CA CYS A 85 4.52 6.22 -6.62
C CYS A 85 4.51 7.76 -6.54
N GLY A 86 5.26 8.31 -5.58
CA GLY A 86 5.31 9.76 -5.31
C GLY A 86 4.19 10.27 -4.40
N THR A 87 3.23 9.43 -4.00
CA THR A 87 2.28 9.77 -2.93
C THR A 87 2.93 9.69 -1.55
N HIS A 88 2.42 10.51 -0.63
CA HIS A 88 2.86 10.48 0.76
C HIS A 88 1.79 9.84 1.63
N VAL A 89 2.06 8.65 2.17
CA VAL A 89 1.24 8.05 3.22
C VAL A 89 1.39 8.91 4.46
N ILE A 90 0.30 9.54 4.89
CA ILE A 90 0.26 10.35 6.11
C ILE A 90 0.13 9.43 7.31
N GLN A 91 -0.85 8.52 7.25
CA GLN A 91 -1.16 7.63 8.35
C GLN A 91 -1.92 6.40 7.85
N THR A 92 -1.61 5.24 8.41
CA THR A 92 -2.41 4.03 8.22
C THR A 92 -3.44 3.88 9.33
N ARG A 93 -4.67 3.47 9.00
CA ARG A 93 -5.74 3.11 9.93
C ARG A 93 -5.97 1.62 9.86
N TYR A 94 -5.91 0.95 11.00
CA TYR A 94 -6.19 -0.47 11.12
C TYR A 94 -7.04 -0.73 12.36
N TYR A 95 -7.83 -1.80 12.32
CA TYR A 95 -8.62 -2.25 13.46
C TYR A 95 -7.84 -3.35 14.21
N GLY A 96 -7.66 -3.19 15.52
CA GLY A 96 -7.00 -4.21 16.36
C GLY A 96 -5.47 -4.22 16.28
N LYS A 97 -4.86 -5.38 16.00
CA LYS A 97 -3.40 -5.59 15.87
C LYS A 97 -2.95 -5.83 14.42
N GLU A 98 -3.86 -5.66 13.46
CA GLU A 98 -3.57 -5.96 12.07
C GLU A 98 -2.65 -4.91 11.44
N ARG A 99 -1.66 -5.39 10.70
CA ARG A 99 -0.73 -4.54 9.96
C ARG A 99 -1.31 -4.20 8.59
N VAL A 100 -0.85 -3.09 8.04
CA VAL A 100 -1.30 -2.62 6.72
C VAL A 100 -0.38 -3.18 5.65
N TYR A 101 -0.93 -4.04 4.80
CA TYR A 101 -0.17 -4.73 3.76
C TYR A 101 -0.57 -4.23 2.38
N ALA A 102 0.43 -4.04 1.53
CA ALA A 102 0.26 -3.71 0.13
C ALA A 102 1.11 -4.65 -0.73
N VAL A 103 0.71 -4.88 -1.97
CA VAL A 103 1.47 -5.67 -2.96
C VAL A 103 1.86 -4.78 -4.12
N VAL A 104 3.09 -4.90 -4.61
CA VAL A 104 3.56 -4.18 -5.81
C VAL A 104 3.02 -4.82 -7.08
#